data_AF-A0A832ZFX5-F1
#
_entry.id   AF-A0A832ZFX5-F1
#
_cell.length_a   1.000
_cell.length_b   1.000
_cell.length_c   1.000
_cell.angle_alpha   90.00
_cell.angle_beta   90.00
_cell.angle_gamma   90.00
#
_symmetry.space_group_name_H-M   'P 1'
#
loop_
_entity.id
_entity.type
_entity.pdbx_description
1 polymer ?
#
loop_
_entity_poly.entity_id
_entity_poly.type
_entity_poly.pdbx_seq_one_letter_code
_entity_poly.pdbx_strand_id
1 'polypeptide(L)'
;MFTKEFIAEKVREIRKRYGFEDVHFSIDEVIYDSEDDKLFIIARDRSDKSAIIGNSFVIGKLREKIGAKQVTVYSKLDLLIKEKRIKENIERIKGTHLEFLRPILEAELEFPPRKWPKLRDNGEALVFLSFNARAMVGFAEKAGLIPVKVGIRYTFPKWEYEEIEGSPEDVLFPDEEKLTEIAREKDLKTIISDFPFDLKIKGDIALLNPLRFLHMGFFEAKYFFGFEKPTIFDKNALIDFVVSYVCDGIMESTDGANLIWRGWRK
;
A
#
# COMPACT_ATOMS: atom_id res chain seq x y z
N MET A 1 -2.96 -29.32 -2.77
CA MET A 1 -2.20 -28.48 -1.82
C MET A 1 -1.03 -27.88 -2.59
N PHE A 2 -0.79 -26.57 -2.49
CA PHE A 2 0.30 -25.91 -3.20
C PHE A 2 1.62 -26.11 -2.44
N THR A 3 2.59 -26.80 -3.04
CA THR A 3 3.94 -26.96 -2.48
C THR A 3 4.96 -26.13 -3.28
N LYS A 4 6.14 -25.90 -2.70
CA LYS A 4 7.23 -25.13 -3.33
C LYS A 4 7.66 -25.77 -4.65
N GLU A 5 7.74 -27.10 -4.65
CA GLU A 5 8.17 -27.94 -5.79
C GLU A 5 7.15 -27.87 -6.92
N PHE A 6 5.86 -28.03 -6.61
CA PHE A 6 4.78 -27.89 -7.59
C PHE A 6 4.76 -26.50 -8.23
N ILE A 7 4.86 -25.44 -7.43
CA ILE A 7 4.87 -24.08 -7.96
C ILE A 7 6.12 -23.83 -8.81
N ALA A 8 7.31 -24.26 -8.37
CA ALA A 8 8.54 -24.14 -9.14
C ALA A 8 8.49 -24.92 -10.47
N GLU A 9 7.93 -26.13 -10.48
CA GLU A 9 7.69 -26.93 -11.69
C GLU A 9 6.78 -26.18 -12.66
N LYS A 10 5.62 -25.67 -12.21
CA LYS A 10 4.68 -24.96 -13.09
C LYS A 10 5.22 -23.63 -13.60
N VAL A 11 6.04 -22.91 -12.83
CA VAL A 11 6.78 -21.73 -13.29
C VAL A 11 7.77 -22.11 -14.39
N ARG A 12 8.59 -23.15 -14.21
CA ARG A 12 9.54 -23.63 -15.25
C ARG A 12 8.83 -24.10 -16.51
N GLU A 13 7.74 -24.86 -16.38
CA GLU A 13 6.89 -25.25 -17.52
C GLU A 13 6.40 -24.04 -18.32
N ILE A 14 5.92 -23.00 -17.64
CA ILE A 14 5.40 -21.78 -18.26
C ILE A 14 6.55 -21.05 -18.97
N ARG A 15 7.68 -20.82 -18.29
CA ARG A 15 8.85 -20.16 -18.88
C ARG A 15 9.29 -20.85 -20.16
N LYS A 16 9.52 -22.16 -20.11
CA LYS A 16 9.90 -23.00 -21.26
C LYS A 16 8.86 -22.99 -22.38
N ARG A 17 7.56 -23.07 -22.05
CA ARG A 17 6.46 -23.09 -23.04
C ARG A 17 6.35 -21.78 -23.82
N TYR A 18 6.63 -20.65 -23.17
CA TYR A 18 6.46 -19.31 -23.76
C TYR A 18 7.80 -18.63 -24.12
N GLY A 19 8.89 -19.40 -24.23
CA GLY A 19 10.18 -18.90 -24.73
C GLY A 19 10.94 -17.96 -23.79
N PHE A 20 10.62 -17.96 -22.49
CA PHE A 20 11.44 -17.26 -21.49
C PHE A 20 12.71 -18.07 -21.20
N GLU A 21 13.80 -17.36 -20.90
CA GLU A 21 15.08 -17.96 -20.51
C GLU A 21 14.91 -18.94 -19.34
N ASP A 22 15.66 -20.03 -19.37
CA ASP A 22 15.75 -20.96 -18.24
C ASP A 22 16.70 -20.38 -17.19
N VAL A 23 16.12 -19.73 -16.19
CA VAL A 23 16.86 -19.09 -15.08
C VAL A 23 16.61 -19.89 -13.82
N HIS A 24 17.67 -20.06 -13.02
CA HIS A 24 17.53 -20.65 -11.69
C HIS A 24 16.77 -19.68 -10.77
N PHE A 25 15.90 -20.22 -9.92
CA PHE A 25 15.24 -19.45 -8.87
C PHE A 25 14.90 -20.32 -7.66
N SER A 26 14.89 -19.74 -6.45
CA SER A 26 14.46 -20.39 -5.21
C SER A 26 13.12 -19.86 -4.70
N ILE A 27 12.27 -20.79 -4.23
CA ILE A 27 11.06 -20.49 -3.45
C ILE A 27 11.34 -20.93 -2.01
N ASP A 28 11.44 -19.96 -1.11
CA ASP A 28 11.66 -20.21 0.32
C ASP A 28 10.34 -20.63 1.01
N GLU A 29 9.17 -20.13 0.57
CA GLU A 29 7.86 -20.51 1.14
C GLU A 29 6.69 -20.34 0.15
N VAL A 30 5.60 -21.09 0.37
CA VAL A 30 4.32 -20.95 -0.34
C VAL A 30 3.20 -21.00 0.71
N ILE A 31 2.38 -19.95 0.76
CA ILE A 31 1.26 -19.82 1.71
C ILE A 31 -0.02 -19.68 0.90
N TYR A 32 -1.04 -20.47 1.18
CA TYR A 32 -2.35 -20.40 0.52
C TYR A 32 -3.43 -19.98 1.50
N ASP A 33 -4.01 -18.81 1.28
CA ASP A 33 -5.16 -18.31 2.01
C ASP A 33 -6.45 -18.76 1.33
N SER A 34 -7.06 -19.80 1.90
CA SER A 34 -8.29 -20.40 1.40
C SER A 34 -9.55 -19.56 1.64
N GLU A 35 -9.51 -18.56 2.53
CA GLU A 35 -10.66 -17.68 2.78
C GLU A 35 -10.87 -16.71 1.62
N ASP A 36 -9.77 -16.18 1.08
CA ASP A 36 -9.75 -15.17 0.04
C ASP A 36 -9.37 -15.70 -1.35
N ASP A 37 -8.99 -16.99 -1.44
CA ASP A 37 -8.40 -17.68 -2.60
C ASP A 37 -7.14 -16.98 -3.15
N LYS A 38 -6.17 -16.77 -2.24
CA LYS A 38 -4.91 -16.07 -2.53
C LYS A 38 -3.72 -17.00 -2.30
N LEU A 39 -2.87 -17.12 -3.31
CA LEU A 39 -1.57 -17.78 -3.18
C LEU A 39 -0.44 -16.77 -3.03
N PHE A 40 0.35 -16.89 -1.97
CA PHE A 40 1.55 -16.12 -1.73
C PHE A 40 2.77 -17.00 -1.97
N ILE A 41 3.73 -16.49 -2.75
CA ILE A 41 4.98 -17.17 -3.06
C ILE A 41 6.11 -16.30 -2.50
N ILE A 42 6.89 -16.85 -1.56
CA ILE A 42 8.01 -16.14 -0.95
C ILE A 42 9.29 -16.61 -1.65
N ALA A 43 9.81 -15.75 -2.53
CA ALA A 43 11.10 -15.90 -3.18
C ALA A 43 12.23 -15.57 -2.21
N ARG A 44 13.42 -16.17 -2.38
CA ARG A 44 14.55 -15.88 -1.49
C ARG A 44 15.01 -14.42 -1.58
N ASP A 45 15.09 -13.89 -2.80
CA ASP A 45 15.50 -12.51 -3.08
C ASP A 45 14.68 -11.87 -4.22
N ARG A 46 15.06 -10.65 -4.62
CA ARG A 46 14.39 -9.91 -5.71
C ARG A 46 14.69 -10.46 -7.11
N SER A 47 15.80 -11.16 -7.32
CA SER A 47 16.12 -11.82 -8.58
C SER A 47 15.20 -13.03 -8.78
N ASP A 48 15.06 -13.86 -7.74
CA ASP A 48 14.13 -14.99 -7.69
C ASP A 48 12.68 -14.53 -7.87
N LYS A 49 12.26 -13.46 -7.17
CA LYS A 49 10.95 -12.82 -7.34
C LYS A 49 10.70 -12.45 -8.79
N SER A 50 11.68 -11.80 -9.44
CA SER A 50 11.61 -11.39 -10.85
C SER A 50 11.55 -12.57 -11.81
N ALA A 51 12.30 -13.63 -11.55
CA ALA A 51 12.28 -14.88 -12.32
C ALA A 51 10.92 -15.60 -12.26
N ILE A 52 10.27 -15.62 -11.10
CA ILE A 52 8.92 -16.18 -10.89
C ILE A 52 7.85 -15.30 -11.54
N ILE A 53 7.98 -13.97 -11.45
CA ILE A 53 7.02 -13.01 -12.04
C ILE A 53 7.06 -13.02 -13.57
N GLY A 54 8.27 -13.01 -14.16
CA GLY A 54 8.49 -13.05 -15.61
C GLY A 54 7.71 -11.98 -16.37
N ASN A 55 8.00 -10.71 -16.09
CA ASN A 55 7.33 -9.52 -16.66
C ASN A 55 5.79 -9.56 -16.52
N SER A 56 5.30 -10.02 -15.37
CA SER A 56 3.89 -10.26 -15.04
C SER A 56 3.19 -11.35 -15.88
N PHE A 57 3.81 -11.84 -16.94
CA PHE A 57 3.24 -12.86 -17.82
C PHE A 57 3.29 -14.25 -17.18
N VAL A 58 4.44 -14.64 -16.61
CA VAL A 58 4.62 -15.98 -16.03
C VAL A 58 3.71 -16.18 -14.83
N ILE A 59 3.62 -15.18 -13.94
CA ILE A 59 2.70 -15.20 -12.80
C ILE A 59 1.22 -15.16 -13.22
N GLY A 60 0.87 -14.44 -14.30
CA GLY A 60 -0.47 -14.44 -14.87
C GLY A 60 -0.88 -15.82 -15.40
N LYS A 61 0.02 -16.51 -16.11
CA LYS A 61 -0.19 -17.88 -16.59
C LYS A 61 -0.14 -18.92 -15.47
N LEU A 62 0.60 -18.68 -14.39
CA LEU A 62 0.57 -19.54 -13.21
C LEU A 62 -0.81 -19.47 -12.56
N ARG A 63 -1.33 -18.26 -12.30
CA ARG A 63 -2.68 -18.03 -11.79
C ARG A 63 -3.75 -18.76 -12.63
N GLU A 64 -3.72 -18.57 -13.95
CA GLU A 64 -4.64 -19.26 -14.88
C GLU A 64 -4.56 -20.78 -14.78
N LYS A 65 -3.35 -21.36 -14.68
CA LYS A 65 -3.16 -22.82 -14.56
C LYS A 65 -3.65 -23.39 -13.24
N ILE A 66 -3.47 -22.68 -12.13
CA ILE A 66 -3.75 -23.21 -10.79
C ILE A 66 -5.17 -22.89 -10.30
N GLY A 67 -5.90 -22.01 -10.99
CA GLY A 67 -7.30 -21.67 -10.70
C GLY A 67 -7.51 -20.68 -9.55
N ALA A 68 -6.46 -20.22 -8.87
CA ALA A 68 -6.55 -19.27 -7.77
C ALA A 68 -6.94 -17.85 -8.27
N LYS A 69 -7.83 -17.17 -7.55
CA LYS A 69 -8.28 -15.78 -7.80
C LYS A 69 -7.11 -14.79 -7.87
N GLN A 70 -6.10 -14.95 -7.02
CA GLN A 70 -4.89 -14.12 -7.03
C GLN A 70 -3.63 -14.92 -6.67
N VAL A 71 -2.52 -14.60 -7.33
CA VAL A 71 -1.17 -15.04 -6.93
C VAL A 71 -0.30 -13.81 -6.75
N THR A 72 0.47 -13.74 -5.67
CA THR A 72 1.39 -12.63 -5.36
C THR A 72 2.75 -13.19 -4.97
N VAL A 73 3.82 -12.55 -5.43
CA VAL A 73 5.20 -12.97 -5.16
C VAL A 73 5.90 -11.88 -4.36
N TYR A 74 6.45 -12.24 -3.21
CA TYR A 74 7.29 -11.37 -2.37
C TYR A 74 8.72 -11.87 -2.39
N SER A 75 9.69 -10.98 -2.14
CA SER A 75 11.01 -11.43 -1.69
C SER A 75 11.03 -11.48 -0.17
N LYS A 76 11.76 -12.44 0.39
CA LYS A 76 11.96 -12.57 1.84
C LYS A 76 12.56 -11.32 2.46
N LEU A 77 13.44 -10.62 1.72
CA LEU A 77 14.00 -9.34 2.15
C LEU A 77 12.94 -8.24 2.30
N ASP A 78 11.98 -8.13 1.37
CA ASP A 78 10.89 -7.15 1.48
C ASP A 78 10.05 -7.40 2.75
N LEU A 79 9.77 -8.68 3.08
CA LEU A 79 9.03 -9.05 4.29
C LEU A 79 9.82 -8.77 5.58
N LEU A 80 11.13 -9.06 5.62
CA LEU A 80 11.96 -8.75 6.79
C LEU A 80 12.09 -7.23 7.04
N ILE A 81 12.13 -6.42 5.98
CA ILE A 81 12.11 -4.95 6.08
C ILE A 81 10.77 -4.48 6.66
N LYS A 82 9.65 -5.06 6.18
CA LYS A 82 8.31 -4.80 6.71
C LYS A 82 8.22 -5.13 8.20
N GLU A 83 8.58 -6.35 8.59
CA GLU A 83 8.55 -6.84 9.97
C GLU A 83 9.34 -5.91 10.91
N LYS A 84 10.55 -5.51 10.49
CA LYS A 84 11.38 -4.57 11.25
C LYS A 84 10.69 -3.21 11.42
N ARG A 85 10.19 -2.59 10.35
CA ARG A 85 9.50 -1.28 10.40
C ARG A 85 8.24 -1.34 11.27
N ILE A 86 7.47 -2.42 11.20
CA ILE A 86 6.28 -2.62 12.05
C ILE A 86 6.67 -2.68 13.53
N LYS A 87 7.73 -3.42 13.89
CA LYS A 87 8.25 -3.47 15.28
C LYS A 87 8.71 -2.10 15.79
N GLU A 88 9.44 -1.34 14.96
CA GLU A 88 9.84 0.05 15.28
C GLU A 88 8.61 0.97 15.47
N ASN A 89 7.56 0.77 14.67
CA ASN A 89 6.34 1.56 14.71
C ASN A 89 5.41 1.22 15.89
N ILE A 90 5.40 -0.03 16.38
CA ILE A 90 4.71 -0.42 17.62
C ILE A 90 5.27 0.37 18.82
N GLU A 91 6.60 0.46 18.95
CA GLU A 91 7.20 1.23 20.06
C GLU A 91 7.03 2.75 19.87
N ARG A 92 6.94 3.28 18.64
CA ARG A 92 6.68 4.71 18.39
C ARG A 92 5.28 5.20 18.79
N ILE A 93 4.25 4.34 18.75
CA ILE A 93 2.86 4.72 19.11
C ILE A 93 2.53 4.47 20.59
N LYS A 94 3.38 3.76 21.32
CA LYS A 94 3.19 3.37 22.71
C LYS A 94 3.10 4.60 23.62
N GLY A 95 2.01 4.72 24.38
CA GLY A 95 1.73 5.89 25.22
C GLY A 95 1.29 7.13 24.44
N THR A 96 1.03 7.02 23.14
CA THR A 96 0.41 8.07 22.32
C THR A 96 -1.09 7.78 22.11
N HIS A 97 -1.86 8.75 21.64
CA HIS A 97 -3.26 8.53 21.25
C HIS A 97 -3.43 7.60 20.04
N LEU A 98 -2.35 7.20 19.36
CA LEU A 98 -2.38 6.20 18.28
C LEU A 98 -2.26 4.75 18.77
N GLU A 99 -2.18 4.48 20.08
CA GLU A 99 -1.99 3.12 20.59
C GLU A 99 -3.11 2.13 20.18
N PHE A 100 -4.30 2.63 19.81
CA PHE A 100 -5.38 1.83 19.21
C PHE A 100 -4.99 1.15 17.88
N LEU A 101 -3.94 1.61 17.19
CA LEU A 101 -3.41 0.97 15.97
C LEU A 101 -2.59 -0.28 16.27
N ARG A 102 -2.19 -0.51 17.52
CA ARG A 102 -1.32 -1.64 17.90
C ARG A 102 -1.86 -3.01 17.44
N PRO A 103 -3.17 -3.36 17.55
CA PRO A 103 -3.68 -4.64 17.05
C PRO A 103 -3.59 -4.81 15.53
N ILE A 104 -3.60 -3.71 14.76
CA ILE A 104 -3.34 -3.75 13.30
C ILE A 104 -1.86 -4.01 13.03
N LEU A 105 -0.96 -3.36 13.77
CA LEU A 105 0.48 -3.58 13.64
C LEU A 105 0.89 -5.00 14.02
N GLU A 106 0.35 -5.55 15.12
CA GLU A 106 0.59 -6.94 15.53
C GLU A 106 0.08 -7.93 14.47
N ALA A 107 -1.07 -7.65 13.84
CA ALA A 107 -1.57 -8.46 12.72
C ALA A 107 -0.75 -8.33 11.42
N GLU A 108 0.00 -7.24 11.22
CA GLU A 108 0.92 -7.09 10.08
C GLU A 108 2.25 -7.83 10.27
N LEU A 109 2.59 -8.29 11.48
CA LEU A 109 3.77 -9.14 11.71
C LEU A 109 3.58 -10.57 11.16
N GLU A 110 2.34 -11.05 11.17
CA GLU A 110 1.94 -12.37 10.63
C GLU A 110 1.62 -12.33 9.13
N PHE A 111 1.93 -11.23 8.43
CA PHE A 111 1.67 -11.06 7.01
C PHE A 111 2.72 -11.79 6.14
N PRO A 112 2.33 -12.54 5.09
CA PRO A 112 0.97 -12.74 4.56
C PRO A 112 0.30 -14.06 5.03
N PRO A 113 -1.05 -14.14 5.09
CA PRO A 113 -2.05 -13.16 4.62
C PRO A 113 -2.35 -12.01 5.60
N ARG A 114 -2.98 -10.94 5.08
CA ARG A 114 -3.38 -9.76 5.87
C ARG A 114 -4.71 -10.01 6.59
N LYS A 115 -4.68 -10.29 7.89
CA LYS A 115 -5.88 -10.57 8.72
C LYS A 115 -6.05 -9.55 9.85
N TRP A 116 -6.42 -8.32 9.50
CA TRP A 116 -6.62 -7.25 10.50
C TRP A 116 -7.82 -7.51 11.41
N PRO A 117 -7.72 -7.21 12.71
CA PRO A 117 -8.86 -7.21 13.61
C PRO A 117 -9.86 -6.11 13.22
N LYS A 118 -11.12 -6.28 13.62
CA LYS A 118 -12.15 -5.24 13.47
C LYS A 118 -12.02 -4.25 14.63
N LEU A 119 -11.47 -3.08 14.37
CA LEU A 119 -11.46 -1.97 15.30
C LEU A 119 -12.73 -1.12 15.14
N ARG A 120 -13.15 -0.42 16.21
CA ARG A 120 -14.34 0.45 16.27
C ARG A 120 -14.13 1.55 17.28
N ASP A 121 -14.90 2.63 17.13
CA ASP A 121 -15.11 3.66 18.14
C ASP A 121 -13.83 4.36 18.63
N ASN A 122 -12.82 4.48 17.76
CA ASN A 122 -11.53 5.12 18.05
C ASN A 122 -11.52 6.65 17.79
N GLY A 123 -12.69 7.26 17.60
CA GLY A 123 -12.86 8.69 17.36
C GLY A 123 -12.86 9.10 15.89
N GLU A 124 -12.60 10.38 15.64
CA GLU A 124 -12.59 10.99 14.31
C GLU A 124 -11.16 11.27 13.82
N ALA A 125 -10.96 11.24 12.51
CA ALA A 125 -9.70 11.63 11.88
C ALA A 125 -9.95 12.46 10.63
N LEU A 126 -9.15 13.51 10.45
CA LEU A 126 -9.11 14.29 9.21
C LEU A 126 -8.47 13.42 8.13
N VAL A 127 -9.20 13.13 7.06
CA VAL A 127 -8.68 12.36 5.92
C VAL A 127 -8.61 13.28 4.72
N PHE A 128 -7.39 13.65 4.31
CA PHE A 128 -7.21 14.40 3.08
C PHE A 128 -7.22 13.46 1.87
N LEU A 129 -8.03 13.80 0.87
CA LEU A 129 -8.14 13.03 -0.37
C LEU A 129 -6.95 13.32 -1.28
N SER A 130 -5.84 12.63 -1.02
CA SER A 130 -4.63 12.59 -1.84
C SER A 130 -4.66 11.49 -2.91
N PHE A 131 -3.56 11.25 -3.62
CA PHE A 131 -3.44 10.27 -4.70
C PHE A 131 -3.95 8.86 -4.35
N ASN A 132 -3.75 8.42 -3.11
CA ASN A 132 -4.24 7.14 -2.58
C ASN A 132 -5.51 7.28 -1.72
N ALA A 133 -6.39 8.25 -1.98
CA ALA A 133 -7.63 8.54 -1.23
C ALA A 133 -8.44 7.30 -0.79
N ARG A 134 -8.61 6.29 -1.67
CA ARG A 134 -9.27 5.01 -1.32
C ARG A 134 -8.58 4.29 -0.15
N ALA A 135 -7.25 4.26 -0.13
CA ALA A 135 -6.47 3.65 0.93
C ALA A 135 -6.45 4.51 2.20
N MET A 136 -6.43 5.84 2.08
CA MET A 136 -6.49 6.75 3.24
C MET A 136 -7.82 6.61 4.00
N VAL A 137 -8.95 6.69 3.29
CA VAL A 137 -10.28 6.51 3.89
C VAL A 137 -10.49 5.08 4.35
N GLY A 138 -10.15 4.08 3.53
CA GLY A 138 -10.31 2.67 3.90
C GLY A 138 -9.42 2.24 5.08
N PHE A 139 -8.25 2.87 5.26
CA PHE A 139 -7.43 2.70 6.46
C PHE A 139 -8.13 3.27 7.69
N ALA A 140 -8.63 4.51 7.63
CA ALA A 140 -9.37 5.13 8.73
C ALA A 140 -10.55 4.25 9.18
N GLU A 141 -11.39 3.82 8.23
CA GLU A 141 -12.54 2.93 8.49
C GLU A 141 -12.12 1.60 9.13
N LYS A 142 -11.06 0.94 8.63
CA LYS A 142 -10.57 -0.32 9.24
C LYS A 142 -9.91 -0.11 10.60
N ALA A 143 -9.33 1.07 10.83
CA ALA A 143 -8.76 1.47 12.10
C ALA A 143 -9.82 1.87 13.14
N GLY A 144 -11.12 1.81 12.79
CA GLY A 144 -12.22 2.16 13.69
C GLY A 144 -12.42 3.67 13.85
N LEU A 145 -11.87 4.48 12.95
CA LEU A 145 -12.00 5.93 12.91
C LEU A 145 -13.13 6.34 11.98
N ILE A 146 -13.82 7.43 12.34
CA ILE A 146 -14.78 8.10 11.47
C ILE A 146 -14.01 9.10 10.57
N PRO A 147 -14.05 8.97 9.24
CA PRO A 147 -13.25 9.81 8.34
C PRO A 147 -13.93 11.15 8.02
N VAL A 148 -13.38 12.24 8.57
CA VAL A 148 -13.72 13.62 8.21
C VAL A 148 -12.96 13.97 6.92
N LYS A 149 -13.62 13.79 5.78
CA LYS A 149 -13.00 13.89 4.45
C LYS A 149 -12.87 15.35 3.99
N VAL A 150 -11.65 15.80 3.73
CA VAL A 150 -11.33 17.08 3.08
C VAL A 150 -10.55 16.84 1.79
N GLY A 151 -10.60 17.76 0.84
CA GLY A 151 -9.83 17.62 -0.40
C GLY A 151 -9.93 18.81 -1.32
N ILE A 152 -9.07 18.84 -2.34
CA ILE A 152 -9.09 19.90 -3.33
C ILE A 152 -10.31 19.75 -4.25
N ARG A 153 -10.93 20.88 -4.55
CA ARG A 153 -12.10 20.99 -5.43
C ARG A 153 -11.91 20.25 -6.77
N TYR A 154 -12.94 19.51 -7.18
CA TYR A 154 -13.01 18.68 -8.40
C TYR A 154 -12.03 17.51 -8.54
N THR A 155 -11.10 17.27 -7.60
CA THR A 155 -10.12 16.16 -7.65
C THR A 155 -10.76 14.77 -7.58
N PHE A 156 -11.86 14.62 -6.83
CA PHE A 156 -12.59 13.36 -6.66
C PHE A 156 -14.11 13.52 -6.88
N PRO A 157 -14.58 13.81 -8.11
CA PRO A 157 -15.96 14.26 -8.38
C PRO A 157 -17.06 13.21 -8.14
N LYS A 158 -16.72 12.03 -7.63
CA LYS A 158 -17.63 10.94 -7.24
C LYS A 158 -17.74 10.77 -5.72
N TRP A 159 -17.08 11.63 -4.96
CA TRP A 159 -16.99 11.55 -3.51
C TRP A 159 -17.62 12.77 -2.86
N GLU A 160 -18.23 12.56 -1.70
CA GLU A 160 -18.63 13.63 -0.79
C GLU A 160 -17.46 13.93 0.16
N TYR A 161 -16.97 15.16 0.12
CA TYR A 161 -15.90 15.70 0.96
C TYR A 161 -16.05 17.21 1.07
N GLU A 162 -15.44 17.80 2.09
CA GLU A 162 -15.36 19.25 2.26
C GLU A 162 -14.27 19.82 1.34
N GLU A 163 -14.66 20.70 0.41
CA GLU A 163 -13.73 21.33 -0.54
C GLU A 163 -12.87 22.36 0.19
N ILE A 164 -11.55 22.21 0.07
CA ILE A 164 -10.56 23.20 0.53
C ILE A 164 -9.78 23.77 -0.66
N GLU A 165 -9.29 25.00 -0.51
CA GLU A 165 -8.34 25.56 -1.47
C GLU A 165 -7.04 24.76 -1.48
N GLY A 166 -6.32 24.75 -2.60
CA GLY A 166 -5.05 24.04 -2.73
C GLY A 166 -4.60 23.97 -4.18
N SER A 167 -3.39 23.47 -4.39
CA SER A 167 -2.79 23.30 -5.72
C SER A 167 -2.88 21.84 -6.19
N PRO A 168 -2.83 21.57 -7.51
CA PRO A 168 -2.74 20.20 -8.03
C PRO A 168 -1.54 19.40 -7.50
N GLU A 169 -0.52 20.05 -6.94
CA GLU A 169 0.63 19.41 -6.29
C GLU A 169 0.24 18.81 -4.94
N ASP A 170 -0.62 19.45 -4.14
CA ASP A 170 -0.96 19.01 -2.78
C ASP A 170 -1.69 17.65 -2.78
N VAL A 171 -2.32 17.27 -3.90
CA VAL A 171 -2.91 15.93 -4.12
C VAL A 171 -1.84 14.82 -4.02
N LEU A 172 -0.58 15.15 -4.33
CA LEU A 172 0.57 14.26 -4.28
C LEU A 172 1.44 14.54 -3.04
N PHE A 173 1.57 15.80 -2.64
CA PHE A 173 2.38 16.27 -1.52
C PHE A 173 1.55 17.13 -0.55
N PRO A 174 0.78 16.52 0.36
CA PRO A 174 -0.19 17.22 1.21
C PRO A 174 0.47 18.26 2.13
N ASP A 175 -0.05 19.49 2.14
CA ASP A 175 0.42 20.58 3.00
C ASP A 175 0.23 20.25 4.49
N GLU A 176 1.34 20.09 5.20
CA GLU A 176 1.31 19.75 6.62
C GLU A 176 0.71 20.84 7.51
N GLU A 177 1.00 22.12 7.25
CA GLU A 177 0.56 23.21 8.14
C GLU A 177 -0.93 23.47 7.94
N LYS A 178 -1.36 23.57 6.68
CA LYS A 178 -2.77 23.76 6.32
C LYS A 178 -3.67 22.67 6.88
N LEU A 179 -3.27 21.40 6.75
CA LEU A 179 -4.04 20.29 7.31
C LEU A 179 -4.01 20.27 8.85
N THR A 180 -2.93 20.76 9.47
CA THR A 180 -2.85 20.91 10.93
C THR A 180 -3.79 22.03 11.43
N GLU A 181 -3.90 23.14 10.71
CA GLU A 181 -4.86 24.22 11.02
C GLU A 181 -6.31 23.72 10.94
N ILE A 182 -6.68 23.09 9.82
CA ILE A 182 -8.03 22.50 9.63
C ILE A 182 -8.35 21.46 10.72
N ALA A 183 -7.38 20.65 11.14
CA ALA A 183 -7.56 19.68 12.22
C ALA A 183 -7.80 20.37 13.58
N ARG A 184 -7.07 21.45 13.91
CA ARG A 184 -7.29 22.24 15.13
C ARG A 184 -8.67 22.89 15.16
N GLU A 185 -9.11 23.48 14.05
CA GLU A 185 -10.44 24.10 13.94
C GLU A 185 -11.59 23.11 14.18
N LYS A 186 -11.35 21.82 13.92
CA LYS A 186 -12.32 20.72 14.08
C LYS A 186 -12.09 19.86 15.33
N ASP A 187 -11.15 20.22 16.21
CA ASP A 187 -10.73 19.45 17.41
C ASP A 187 -10.27 18.00 17.09
N LEU A 188 -9.62 17.81 15.94
CA LEU A 188 -9.18 16.50 15.44
C LEU A 188 -7.69 16.24 15.75
N LYS A 189 -7.41 15.08 16.36
CA LYS A 189 -6.04 14.70 16.80
C LYS A 189 -5.27 13.83 15.81
N THR A 190 -5.89 13.42 14.72
CA THR A 190 -5.29 12.52 13.73
C THR A 190 -5.59 13.01 12.32
N ILE A 191 -4.54 13.13 11.50
CA ILE A 191 -4.61 13.48 10.08
C ILE A 191 -4.02 12.32 9.28
N ILE A 192 -4.77 11.81 8.31
CA ILE A 192 -4.38 10.69 7.45
C ILE A 192 -4.27 11.20 6.01
N SER A 193 -3.08 11.02 5.40
CA SER A 193 -2.79 11.49 4.05
C SER A 193 -1.53 10.86 3.44
N ASP A 194 -1.27 11.09 2.15
CA ASP A 194 -0.04 10.70 1.45
C ASP A 194 1.19 11.55 1.83
N PHE A 195 1.44 11.77 3.13
CA PHE A 195 2.62 12.51 3.58
C PHE A 195 3.94 11.87 3.11
N PRO A 196 5.04 12.65 2.93
CA PRO A 196 6.35 12.12 2.55
C PRO A 196 7.07 11.36 3.67
N PHE A 197 6.56 11.41 4.90
CA PHE A 197 7.01 10.65 6.07
C PHE A 197 5.93 9.65 6.52
N ASP A 198 6.25 8.74 7.44
CA ASP A 198 5.30 7.74 7.93
C ASP A 198 4.40 8.26 9.08
N LEU A 199 5.00 8.84 10.12
CA LEU A 199 4.30 9.39 11.28
C LEU A 199 5.10 10.56 11.87
N LYS A 200 4.44 11.72 12.00
CA LYS A 200 4.95 12.94 12.63
C LYS A 200 3.92 13.47 13.62
N ILE A 201 4.34 13.74 14.86
CA ILE A 201 3.46 14.31 15.89
C ILE A 201 3.81 15.78 16.06
N LYS A 202 2.83 16.68 15.87
CA LYS A 202 2.94 18.13 16.04
C LYS A 202 2.04 18.57 17.20
N GLY A 203 2.62 18.73 18.39
CA GLY A 203 1.82 18.96 19.61
C GLY A 203 1.05 17.70 19.97
N ASP A 204 -0.28 17.79 19.98
CA ASP A 204 -1.21 16.67 20.21
C ASP A 204 -1.79 16.07 18.92
N ILE A 205 -1.45 16.61 17.74
CA ILE A 205 -1.95 16.15 16.44
C ILE A 205 -0.92 15.21 15.78
N ALA A 206 -1.37 14.03 15.35
CA ALA A 206 -0.58 13.06 14.60
C ALA A 206 -0.88 13.13 13.09
N LEU A 207 0.16 13.36 12.28
CA LEU A 207 0.14 13.29 10.82
C LEU A 207 0.66 11.90 10.41
N LEU A 208 -0.18 11.10 9.75
CA LEU A 208 0.05 9.68 9.48
C LEU A 208 -0.10 9.37 7.99
N ASN A 209 0.93 8.78 7.37
CA ASN A 209 0.80 8.08 6.09
C ASN A 209 0.74 6.56 6.35
N PRO A 210 -0.44 5.91 6.26
CA PRO A 210 -0.58 4.50 6.57
C PRO A 210 0.20 3.58 5.63
N LEU A 211 0.47 3.98 4.38
CA LEU A 211 1.24 3.15 3.45
C LEU A 211 2.72 3.10 3.84
N ARG A 212 3.29 4.26 4.18
CA ARG A 212 4.66 4.38 4.70
C ARG A 212 4.79 3.72 6.07
N PHE A 213 3.85 3.97 6.97
CA PHE A 213 3.82 3.47 8.35
C PHE A 213 3.64 1.95 8.46
N LEU A 214 2.84 1.34 7.58
CA LEU A 214 2.69 -0.12 7.53
C LEU A 214 3.70 -0.81 6.60
N HIS A 215 4.55 -0.03 5.91
CA HIS A 215 5.34 -0.49 4.76
C HIS A 215 4.48 -1.36 3.80
N MET A 216 3.34 -0.80 3.41
CA MET A 216 2.36 -1.44 2.52
C MET A 216 2.56 -0.91 1.11
N GLY A 217 2.90 -1.81 0.18
CA GLY A 217 3.12 -1.43 -1.22
C GLY A 217 1.85 -0.92 -1.91
N PHE A 218 2.00 -0.04 -2.89
CA PHE A 218 0.88 0.56 -3.65
C PHE A 218 -0.12 -0.48 -4.20
N PHE A 219 0.36 -1.63 -4.69
CA PHE A 219 -0.54 -2.69 -5.17
C PHE A 219 -1.25 -3.42 -4.06
N GLU A 220 -0.61 -3.64 -2.91
CA GLU A 220 -1.28 -4.21 -1.75
C GLU A 220 -2.42 -3.31 -1.29
N ALA A 221 -2.14 -2.00 -1.15
CA ALA A 221 -3.14 -1.00 -0.81
C ALA A 221 -4.29 -0.98 -1.82
N LYS A 222 -3.97 -0.99 -3.12
CA LYS A 222 -4.95 -1.06 -4.20
C LYS A 222 -5.80 -2.34 -4.18
N TYR A 223 -5.25 -3.50 -3.84
CA TYR A 223 -6.02 -4.74 -3.74
C TYR A 223 -6.83 -4.84 -2.44
N PHE A 224 -6.39 -4.17 -1.37
CA PHE A 224 -7.02 -4.25 -0.04
C PHE A 224 -8.08 -3.16 0.21
N PHE A 225 -7.88 -1.97 -0.34
CA PHE A 225 -8.76 -0.80 -0.19
C PHE A 225 -9.39 -0.30 -1.51
N GLY A 226 -8.91 -0.80 -2.66
CA GLY A 226 -9.22 -0.23 -3.97
C GLY A 226 -8.30 0.95 -4.33
N PHE A 227 -8.45 1.46 -5.55
CA PHE A 227 -7.75 2.66 -6.02
C PHE A 227 -8.67 3.46 -6.94
N GLU A 228 -8.71 4.77 -6.74
CA GLU A 228 -9.41 5.70 -7.60
C GLU A 228 -8.43 6.81 -7.97
N LYS A 229 -8.19 6.99 -9.27
CA LYS A 229 -7.21 7.97 -9.74
C LYS A 229 -7.81 9.38 -9.62
N PRO A 230 -7.11 10.36 -9.02
CA PRO A 230 -7.55 11.75 -9.05
C PRO A 230 -7.70 12.28 -10.48
N THR A 231 -8.68 13.15 -10.70
CA THR A 231 -8.91 13.83 -11.99
C THR A 231 -7.93 14.98 -12.23
N ILE A 232 -7.49 15.64 -11.16
CA ILE A 232 -6.59 16.79 -11.14
C ILE A 232 -5.39 16.45 -10.25
N PHE A 233 -4.18 16.61 -10.78
CA PHE A 233 -2.90 16.49 -10.06
C PHE A 233 -1.80 17.09 -10.94
N ASP A 234 -0.69 17.55 -10.37
CA ASP A 234 0.45 18.03 -11.16
C ASP A 234 1.21 16.85 -11.81
N LYS A 235 1.50 16.97 -13.10
CA LYS A 235 2.13 15.89 -13.90
C LYS A 235 3.63 15.76 -13.64
N ASN A 236 4.32 16.84 -13.28
CA ASN A 236 5.74 16.83 -12.97
C ASN A 236 5.94 16.30 -11.55
N ALA A 237 5.18 16.81 -10.58
CA ALA A 237 5.18 16.31 -9.21
C ALA A 237 4.83 14.81 -9.12
N LEU A 238 4.04 14.27 -10.06
CA LEU A 238 3.79 12.82 -10.13
C LEU A 238 5.08 12.01 -10.31
N ILE A 239 6.09 12.53 -10.99
CA ILE A 239 7.40 11.86 -11.13
C ILE A 239 8.05 11.76 -9.76
N ASP A 240 8.19 12.88 -9.05
CA ASP A 240 8.84 12.93 -7.73
C ASP A 240 8.08 12.10 -6.69
N PHE A 241 6.75 12.13 -6.75
CA PHE A 241 5.88 11.29 -5.91
C PHE A 241 6.16 9.80 -6.13
N VAL A 242 6.17 9.36 -7.39
CA VAL A 242 6.48 7.97 -7.76
C VAL A 242 7.92 7.60 -7.39
N VAL A 243 8.89 8.48 -7.61
CA VAL A 243 10.30 8.27 -7.23
C VAL A 243 10.42 8.09 -5.72
N SER A 244 9.75 8.91 -4.90
CA SER A 244 9.74 8.73 -3.44
C SER A 244 9.22 7.33 -3.07
N TYR A 245 8.06 6.94 -3.58
CA TYR A 245 7.43 5.64 -3.34
C TYR A 245 8.34 4.45 -3.72
N VAL A 246 9.13 4.57 -4.80
CA VAL A 246 10.12 3.57 -5.22
C VAL A 246 11.32 3.55 -4.28
N CYS A 247 11.89 4.71 -3.92
CA CYS A 247 13.00 4.82 -2.97
C CYS A 247 12.64 4.28 -1.57
N ASP A 248 11.39 4.46 -1.15
CA ASP A 248 10.86 3.96 0.12
C ASP A 248 10.57 2.45 0.14
N GLY A 249 10.65 1.78 -1.01
CA GLY A 249 10.37 0.36 -1.19
C GLY A 249 8.88 0.00 -1.28
N ILE A 250 7.98 0.98 -1.32
CA ILE A 250 6.52 0.80 -1.35
C ILE A 250 5.93 0.85 -2.78
N MET A 251 6.76 0.92 -3.81
CA MET A 251 6.37 0.78 -5.22
C MET A 251 7.51 0.15 -6.03
N GLU A 252 7.18 -0.73 -6.98
CA GLU A 252 8.16 -1.29 -7.92
C GLU A 252 8.39 -0.31 -9.08
N SER A 253 9.64 -0.16 -9.52
CA SER A 253 10.03 0.83 -10.55
C SER A 253 9.29 0.63 -11.88
N THR A 254 9.01 -0.61 -12.26
CA THR A 254 8.24 -0.98 -13.46
C THR A 254 6.80 -0.48 -13.40
N ASP A 255 6.20 -0.49 -12.22
CA ASP A 255 4.83 -0.01 -12.03
C ASP A 255 4.77 1.51 -11.88
N GLY A 256 5.77 2.11 -11.22
CA GLY A 256 5.95 3.56 -11.18
C GLY A 256 6.05 4.16 -12.58
N ALA A 257 6.88 3.60 -13.45
CA ALA A 257 6.98 4.01 -14.85
C ALA A 257 5.64 3.88 -15.60
N ASN A 258 4.87 2.82 -15.35
CA ASN A 258 3.53 2.65 -15.92
C ASN A 258 2.52 3.69 -15.39
N LEU A 259 2.61 4.10 -14.12
CA LEU A 259 1.77 5.15 -13.53
C LEU A 259 2.09 6.52 -14.15
N ILE A 260 3.37 6.89 -14.25
CA ILE A 260 3.82 8.14 -14.89
C ILE A 260 3.33 8.20 -16.35
N TRP A 261 3.56 7.15 -17.13
CA TRP A 261 3.12 7.06 -18.54
C TRP A 261 1.59 7.22 -18.69
N ARG A 262 0.80 6.62 -17.79
CA ARG A 262 -0.66 6.78 -17.73
C ARG A 262 -1.12 8.12 -17.12
N GLY A 263 -0.24 8.82 -16.42
CA GLY A 263 -0.41 10.20 -15.96
C GLY A 263 -0.31 11.17 -17.13
N TRP A 264 0.72 11.00 -17.96
CA TRP A 264 1.12 11.94 -19.01
C TRP A 264 0.36 11.77 -20.34
N ARG A 265 -0.18 10.59 -20.65
CA ARG A 265 -0.96 10.33 -21.88
C ARG A 265 -2.37 10.96 -21.95
N LYS A 266 -2.79 11.68 -20.91
CA LYS A 266 -4.03 12.48 -20.86
C LYS A 266 -3.66 13.93 -20.66
#